data_AF-A0A923L057-F1
#
_entry.id   AF-A0A923L057-F1
#
_cell.length_a   1.000
_cell.length_b   1.000
_cell.length_c   1.000
_cell.angle_alpha   90.00
_cell.angle_beta   90.00
_cell.angle_gamma   90.00
#
_symmetry.space_group_name_H-M   'P 1'
#
loop_
_entity.id
_entity.type
_entity.pdbx_description
1 polymer ?
#
loop_
_entity_poly.entity_id
_entity_poly.type
_entity_poly.pdbx_seq_one_letter_code
_entity_poly.pdbx_strand_id
1 'polypeptide(L)'
;MCSKFARLAYACSCLQRWTKAQLTGVGSSLAIALCLGSVGVVSAKPFDLADAEARFSHLGKMKPGVEYNLISDRPMLGLESDFANRNEYALYQRVCSVDFVVRAKSLNSTSFLTSDRRQILTRSEFVISEVIRANTAMSAGSQITLVQLGGEVREHGVRLEMRNASRIVFRPKQEYLLFLNRSRMASSDNFYPDKLSLELLNGQVLRHSGWLPAAYSVFRYSDLKTELQRLEQLHPCPGQDGQKKT
;
A
#
# COMPACT_ATOMS: atom_id res chain seq x y z
N MET A 1 37.30 -27.42 38.95
CA MET A 1 36.89 -28.21 37.78
C MET A 1 36.56 -27.26 36.63
N CYS A 2 37.38 -27.27 35.58
CA CYS A 2 37.22 -26.48 34.36
C CYS A 2 36.51 -27.31 33.28
N SER A 3 35.53 -26.73 32.57
CA SER A 3 35.29 -26.92 31.12
C SER A 3 34.12 -26.02 30.67
N LYS A 4 34.36 -25.00 29.81
CA LYS A 4 34.15 -24.98 28.33
C LYS A 4 32.65 -24.96 27.94
N PHE A 5 32.07 -24.12 27.08
CA PHE A 5 32.44 -23.40 25.83
C PHE A 5 31.58 -22.11 25.74
N ALA A 6 32.16 -20.91 25.50
CA ALA A 6 32.44 -20.24 24.21
C ALA A 6 31.30 -19.38 23.64
N ARG A 7 31.53 -18.06 23.71
CA ARG A 7 30.81 -16.94 23.09
C ARG A 7 31.24 -16.78 21.62
N LEU A 8 30.34 -16.31 20.77
CA LEU A 8 30.69 -15.67 19.49
C LEU A 8 29.83 -14.41 19.32
N ALA A 9 30.46 -13.28 19.63
CA ALA A 9 30.06 -11.95 19.20
C ALA A 9 30.93 -11.60 18.00
N TYR A 10 30.33 -11.16 16.89
CA TYR A 10 31.05 -10.49 15.82
C TYR A 10 30.50 -9.08 15.66
N ALA A 11 31.24 -8.13 16.21
CA ALA A 11 31.30 -6.76 15.73
C ALA A 11 32.31 -6.74 14.58
N CYS A 12 31.95 -6.09 13.46
CA CYS A 12 32.94 -5.69 12.46
C CYS A 12 32.64 -4.25 12.03
N SER A 13 33.34 -3.34 12.71
CA SER A 13 33.55 -1.95 12.33
C SER A 13 34.70 -1.87 11.33
N CYS A 14 34.46 -1.30 10.15
CA CYS A 14 35.52 -0.78 9.29
C CYS A 14 35.16 0.64 8.81
N LEU A 15 35.63 1.61 9.59
CA LEU A 15 35.99 2.95 9.13
C LEU A 15 37.34 2.86 8.41
N GLN A 16 37.49 3.46 7.23
CA GLN A 16 38.60 4.36 6.86
C GLN A 16 38.47 4.77 5.37
N ARG A 17 38.21 6.06 5.13
CA ARG A 17 39.20 7.07 4.69
C ARG A 17 39.78 6.81 3.29
N TRP A 18 39.25 7.56 2.32
CA TRP A 18 39.98 7.91 1.10
C TRP A 18 40.50 9.33 1.24
N THR A 19 41.82 9.47 1.43
CA THR A 19 42.56 10.72 1.23
C THR A 19 43.53 10.52 0.08
N LYS A 20 43.53 11.52 -0.81
CA LYS A 20 44.45 11.81 -1.92
C LYS A 20 45.89 11.28 -1.74
N ALA A 21 46.45 10.68 -2.80
CA ALA A 21 47.66 11.16 -3.49
C ALA A 21 48.10 10.18 -4.59
N GLN A 22 48.31 10.68 -5.80
CA GLN A 22 49.19 10.08 -6.80
C GLN A 22 50.17 11.17 -7.25
N LEU A 23 51.41 11.04 -6.81
CA LEU A 23 52.61 11.63 -7.40
C LEU A 23 53.70 10.54 -7.32
N THR A 24 54.16 10.14 -8.51
CA THR A 24 55.52 9.70 -8.88
C THR A 24 56.28 8.67 -8.03
N GLY A 25 56.65 7.57 -8.67
CA GLY A 25 58.08 7.30 -8.92
C GLY A 25 58.76 6.15 -8.16
N VAL A 26 59.20 5.18 -8.96
CA VAL A 26 60.44 4.36 -8.82
C VAL A 26 60.47 3.22 -7.79
N GLY A 27 60.50 2.01 -8.34
CA GLY A 27 61.49 0.97 -8.01
C GLY A 27 61.41 0.30 -6.64
N SER A 28 60.93 -0.95 -6.61
CA SER A 28 61.59 -2.07 -5.91
C SER A 28 60.75 -3.34 -6.07
N SER A 29 61.38 -4.38 -6.60
CA SER A 29 60.87 -5.74 -6.69
C SER A 29 60.59 -6.30 -5.29
N LEU A 30 59.40 -6.84 -5.06
CA LEU A 30 59.17 -7.81 -3.98
C LEU A 30 58.08 -8.81 -4.38
N ALA A 31 58.36 -10.08 -4.12
CA ALA A 31 57.62 -11.25 -4.55
C ALA A 31 56.14 -11.26 -4.10
N ILE A 32 55.24 -11.56 -5.04
CA ILE A 32 53.85 -11.90 -4.75
C ILE A 32 53.74 -13.43 -4.68
N ALA A 33 53.45 -13.94 -3.50
CA ALA A 33 53.07 -15.32 -3.29
C ALA A 33 51.64 -15.54 -3.82
N LEU A 34 51.50 -16.44 -4.79
CA LEU A 34 50.23 -16.92 -5.33
C LEU A 34 49.50 -17.75 -4.25
N CYS A 35 48.38 -17.23 -3.74
CA CYS A 35 47.36 -18.05 -3.08
C CYS A 35 46.38 -18.56 -4.14
N LEU A 36 46.54 -19.82 -4.55
CA LEU A 36 45.55 -20.58 -5.30
C LEU A 36 44.39 -20.95 -4.36
N GLY A 37 43.29 -20.20 -4.45
CA GLY A 37 42.00 -20.56 -3.88
C GLY A 37 41.07 -21.08 -4.99
N SER A 38 40.69 -22.35 -4.89
CA SER A 38 39.82 -23.07 -5.81
C SER A 38 38.40 -22.46 -5.84
N VAL A 39 38.01 -21.92 -6.99
CA VAL A 39 36.62 -21.54 -7.29
C VAL A 39 35.89 -22.79 -7.79
N GLY A 40 34.92 -23.27 -6.99
CA GLY A 40 33.99 -24.30 -7.42
C GLY A 40 33.07 -23.76 -8.52
N VAL A 41 33.24 -24.25 -9.74
CA VAL A 41 32.37 -23.97 -10.88
C VAL A 41 31.06 -24.74 -10.68
N VAL A 42 29.99 -24.04 -10.29
CA VAL A 42 28.64 -24.59 -10.34
C VAL A 42 28.17 -24.47 -11.80
N SER A 43 28.15 -25.60 -12.50
CA SER A 43 27.60 -25.73 -13.85
C SER A 43 26.09 -25.53 -13.80
N ALA A 44 25.63 -24.32 -14.13
CA ALA A 44 24.23 -24.07 -14.47
C ALA A 44 23.97 -24.68 -15.84
N LYS A 45 23.11 -25.71 -15.90
CA LYS A 45 22.62 -26.25 -17.18
C LYS A 45 21.91 -25.12 -17.95
N PRO A 46 22.19 -24.95 -19.25
CA PRO A 46 21.47 -23.98 -20.06
C PRO A 46 19.98 -24.35 -20.09
N PHE A 47 19.14 -23.34 -19.88
CA PHE A 47 17.69 -23.45 -19.92
C PHE A 47 17.28 -23.72 -21.37
N ASP A 48 16.79 -24.94 -21.63
CA ASP A 48 16.37 -25.37 -22.96
C ASP A 48 14.99 -24.78 -23.29
N LEU A 49 14.99 -23.73 -24.12
CA LEU A 49 13.76 -23.02 -24.52
C LEU A 49 12.76 -23.94 -25.24
N ALA A 50 13.24 -25.00 -25.89
CA ALA A 50 12.38 -25.93 -26.64
C ALA A 50 11.50 -26.78 -25.70
N ASP A 51 11.97 -27.08 -24.49
CA ASP A 51 11.24 -27.87 -23.50
C ASP A 51 10.17 -27.02 -22.78
N ALA A 52 10.34 -25.69 -22.77
CA ALA A 52 9.34 -24.76 -22.28
C ALA A 52 8.16 -24.62 -23.27
N GLU A 53 8.41 -24.58 -24.58
CA GLU A 53 7.34 -24.43 -25.59
C GLU A 53 6.45 -25.68 -25.71
N ALA A 54 7.01 -26.88 -25.53
CA ALA A 54 6.23 -28.12 -25.56
C ALA A 54 5.18 -28.19 -24.43
N ARG A 55 5.49 -27.64 -23.25
CA ARG A 55 4.60 -27.63 -22.07
C ARG A 55 3.38 -26.71 -22.19
N PHE A 56 3.37 -25.77 -23.14
CA PHE A 56 2.27 -24.83 -23.34
C PHE A 56 1.47 -25.06 -24.63
N SER A 57 1.81 -26.08 -25.41
CA SER A 57 1.14 -26.42 -26.67
C SER A 57 -0.34 -26.82 -26.53
N HIS A 58 -0.80 -27.15 -25.33
CA HIS A 58 -2.21 -27.48 -25.04
C HIS A 58 -3.09 -26.24 -24.77
N LEU A 59 -2.49 -25.07 -24.57
CA LEU A 59 -3.23 -23.82 -24.39
C LEU A 59 -3.53 -23.26 -25.79
N GLY A 60 -4.73 -23.57 -26.27
CA GLY A 60 -5.23 -23.11 -27.57
C GLY A 60 -5.00 -21.61 -27.77
N LYS A 61 -4.63 -21.26 -29.01
CA LYS A 61 -4.32 -19.90 -29.49
C LYS A 61 -5.25 -18.83 -28.91
N MET A 62 -4.83 -18.17 -27.83
CA MET A 62 -5.51 -16.98 -27.32
C MET A 62 -5.04 -15.77 -28.10
N LYS A 63 -6.00 -15.00 -28.63
CA LYS A 63 -5.74 -13.70 -29.26
C LYS A 63 -5.08 -12.77 -28.23
N PRO A 64 -3.97 -12.08 -28.56
CA PRO A 64 -3.41 -11.06 -27.68
C PRO A 64 -4.34 -9.82 -27.68
N GLY A 65 -4.72 -9.34 -26.50
CA GLY A 65 -5.26 -7.97 -26.35
C GLY A 65 -6.54 -7.79 -25.52
N VAL A 66 -7.14 -8.82 -24.94
CA VAL A 66 -8.26 -8.61 -24.00
C VAL A 66 -8.09 -9.52 -22.79
N GLU A 67 -7.66 -8.95 -21.67
CA GLU A 67 -7.81 -9.58 -20.35
C GLU A 67 -9.30 -9.62 -20.00
N TYR A 68 -9.99 -10.69 -20.40
CA TYR A 68 -11.23 -11.04 -19.76
C TYR A 68 -10.89 -11.64 -18.40
N ASN A 69 -11.07 -10.86 -17.34
CA ASN A 69 -11.27 -11.44 -16.02
C ASN A 69 -12.55 -12.28 -16.09
N LEU A 70 -12.38 -13.58 -16.34
CA LEU A 70 -13.43 -14.59 -16.21
C LEU A 70 -13.84 -14.61 -14.73
N ILE A 71 -14.82 -13.77 -14.40
CA ILE A 71 -15.53 -13.81 -13.12
C ILE A 71 -16.29 -15.13 -13.12
N SER A 72 -15.71 -16.13 -12.45
CA SER A 72 -16.26 -17.47 -12.31
C SER A 72 -17.71 -17.43 -11.78
N ASP A 73 -18.65 -17.93 -12.57
CA ASP A 73 -20.08 -18.15 -12.25
C ASP A 73 -20.30 -19.23 -11.18
N ARG A 74 -19.62 -19.13 -10.03
CA ARG A 74 -19.97 -19.93 -8.86
C ARG A 74 -21.27 -19.40 -8.25
N PRO A 75 -22.22 -20.29 -7.90
CA PRO A 75 -23.42 -19.91 -7.18
C PRO A 75 -23.04 -19.23 -5.86
N MET A 76 -23.65 -18.09 -5.64
CA MET A 76 -23.37 -17.18 -4.54
C MET A 76 -24.04 -17.68 -3.26
N LEU A 77 -23.27 -17.89 -2.19
CA LEU A 77 -23.79 -18.47 -0.94
C LEU A 77 -24.40 -17.37 -0.04
N GLY A 78 -25.73 -17.44 0.15
CA GLY A 78 -26.49 -16.94 1.30
C GLY A 78 -26.71 -15.43 1.41
N LEU A 79 -25.63 -14.64 1.56
CA LEU A 79 -25.72 -13.18 1.75
C LEU A 79 -25.55 -12.41 0.43
N GLU A 80 -24.90 -13.04 -0.54
CA GLU A 80 -24.65 -12.44 -1.85
C GLU A 80 -25.91 -12.40 -2.74
N SER A 81 -26.95 -13.21 -2.45
CA SER A 81 -28.18 -13.28 -3.26
C SER A 81 -29.05 -12.03 -3.18
N ASP A 82 -28.86 -11.20 -2.15
CA ASP A 82 -29.65 -9.98 -1.93
C ASP A 82 -29.11 -8.79 -2.76
N PHE A 83 -27.95 -8.95 -3.39
CA PHE A 83 -27.29 -7.92 -4.20
C PHE A 83 -27.52 -8.19 -5.69
N ALA A 84 -27.65 -7.14 -6.50
CA ALA A 84 -27.92 -7.31 -7.93
C ALA A 84 -26.74 -7.94 -8.68
N ASN A 85 -25.51 -7.80 -8.17
CA ASN A 85 -24.31 -8.43 -8.72
C ASN A 85 -23.13 -8.44 -7.72
N ARG A 86 -22.05 -9.16 -8.05
CA ARG A 86 -20.83 -9.21 -7.22
C ARG A 86 -20.18 -7.86 -6.97
N ASN A 87 -20.27 -6.93 -7.92
CA ASN A 87 -19.62 -5.63 -7.79
C ASN A 87 -20.32 -4.79 -6.72
N GLU A 88 -21.65 -4.85 -6.70
CA GLU A 88 -22.48 -4.24 -5.67
C GLU A 88 -22.18 -4.85 -4.29
N TYR A 89 -22.14 -6.18 -4.18
CA TYR A 89 -21.77 -6.85 -2.92
C TYR A 89 -20.36 -6.48 -2.44
N ALA A 90 -19.39 -6.46 -3.36
CA ALA A 90 -18.02 -6.09 -3.02
C ALA A 90 -17.95 -4.64 -2.51
N LEU A 91 -18.66 -3.70 -3.17
CA LEU A 91 -18.74 -2.32 -2.72
C LEU A 91 -19.39 -2.22 -1.34
N TYR A 92 -20.50 -2.93 -1.12
CA TYR A 92 -21.17 -3.02 0.18
C TYR A 92 -20.23 -3.52 1.28
N GLN A 93 -19.56 -4.66 1.08
CA GLN A 93 -18.62 -5.22 2.06
C GLN A 93 -17.53 -4.22 2.43
N ARG A 94 -17.02 -3.48 1.44
CA ARG A 94 -15.99 -2.47 1.64
C ARG A 94 -16.50 -1.29 2.47
N VAL A 95 -17.65 -0.73 2.08
CA VAL A 95 -18.27 0.38 2.80
C VAL A 95 -18.54 -0.01 4.23
N CYS A 96 -19.14 -1.18 4.47
CA CYS A 96 -19.47 -1.63 5.81
C CYS A 96 -18.26 -2.06 6.65
N SER A 97 -17.13 -2.36 6.02
CA SER A 97 -15.89 -2.70 6.74
C SER A 97 -15.16 -1.49 7.35
N VAL A 98 -15.58 -0.27 7.02
CA VAL A 98 -14.96 0.96 7.55
C VAL A 98 -15.87 1.71 8.51
N ASP A 99 -15.30 2.58 9.35
CA ASP A 99 -16.07 3.39 10.29
C ASP A 99 -16.68 4.64 9.65
N PHE A 100 -16.00 5.21 8.66
CA PHE A 100 -16.42 6.42 7.98
C PHE A 100 -16.13 6.37 6.48
N VAL A 101 -17.00 7.02 5.71
CA VAL A 101 -16.78 7.35 4.30
C VAL A 101 -17.02 8.84 4.16
N VAL A 102 -15.96 9.58 3.80
CA VAL A 102 -16.00 11.05 3.75
C VAL A 102 -15.34 11.59 2.50
N ARG A 103 -15.85 12.72 2.01
CA ARG A 103 -15.09 13.57 1.09
C ARG A 103 -14.28 14.55 1.92
N ALA A 104 -13.00 14.66 1.63
CA ALA A 104 -12.12 15.55 2.35
C ALA A 104 -11.07 16.17 1.43
N LYS A 105 -10.58 17.35 1.82
CA LYS A 105 -9.50 18.04 1.14
C LYS A 105 -8.23 17.96 1.98
N SER A 106 -7.15 17.48 1.38
CA SER A 106 -5.83 17.44 2.01
C SER A 106 -5.33 18.86 2.25
N LEU A 107 -4.89 19.15 3.47
CA LEU A 107 -4.29 20.42 3.87
C LEU A 107 -2.76 20.33 3.73
N ASN A 108 -2.19 19.33 4.42
CA ASN A 108 -0.76 19.10 4.49
C ASN A 108 -0.46 17.59 4.56
N SER A 109 0.74 17.20 4.16
CA SER A 109 1.25 15.85 4.27
C SER A 109 2.73 15.90 4.59
N THR A 110 3.12 15.34 5.73
CA THR A 110 4.50 15.37 6.22
C THR A 110 4.94 13.98 6.62
N SER A 111 6.06 13.54 6.06
CA SER A 111 6.69 12.26 6.38
C SER A 111 7.77 12.45 7.45
N PHE A 112 7.90 11.46 8.33
CA PHE A 112 8.90 11.41 9.39
C PHE A 112 9.45 10.00 9.53
N LEU A 113 10.74 9.92 9.84
CA LEU A 113 11.42 8.68 10.15
C LEU A 113 11.14 8.32 11.61
N THR A 114 10.76 7.08 11.88
CA THR A 114 10.56 6.60 13.26
C THR A 114 11.87 6.68 14.05
N SER A 115 11.77 6.72 15.38
CA SER A 115 12.95 6.84 16.27
C SER A 115 13.95 5.70 16.10
N ASP A 116 13.47 4.50 15.77
CA ASP A 116 14.29 3.33 15.47
C ASP A 116 14.83 3.29 14.02
N ARG A 117 14.47 4.29 13.20
CA ARG A 117 14.83 4.44 11.78
C ARG A 117 14.40 3.28 10.88
N ARG A 118 13.44 2.47 11.31
CA ARG A 118 12.97 1.31 10.53
C ARG A 118 11.81 1.62 9.61
N GLN A 119 11.07 2.70 9.86
CA GLN A 119 9.84 3.01 9.15
C GLN A 119 9.75 4.50 8.86
N ILE A 120 9.18 4.83 7.71
CA ILE A 120 8.72 6.19 7.41
C ILE A 120 7.21 6.21 7.62
N LEU A 121 6.74 7.10 8.48
CA LEU A 121 5.32 7.37 8.66
C LEU A 121 4.99 8.70 7.99
N THR A 122 3.85 8.78 7.33
CA THR A 122 3.32 10.02 6.78
C THR A 122 2.07 10.39 7.55
N ARG A 123 2.09 11.61 8.11
CA ARG A 123 0.94 12.25 8.71
C ARG A 123 0.35 13.20 7.69
N SER A 124 -0.93 13.02 7.38
CA SER A 124 -1.67 13.87 6.45
C SER A 124 -2.88 14.47 7.14
N GLU A 125 -3.02 15.78 7.04
CA GLU A 125 -4.10 16.56 7.64
C GLU A 125 -5.16 16.84 6.60
N PHE A 126 -6.43 16.72 6.97
CA PHE A 126 -7.56 16.93 6.07
C PHE A 126 -8.63 17.78 6.73
N VAL A 127 -9.36 18.52 5.91
CA VAL A 127 -10.65 19.09 6.28
C VAL A 127 -11.75 18.28 5.58
N ILE A 128 -12.73 17.80 6.36
CA ILE A 128 -13.88 17.07 5.82
C ILE A 128 -14.79 18.07 5.13
N SER A 129 -15.06 17.87 3.85
CA SER A 129 -16.05 18.67 3.11
C SER A 129 -17.44 18.04 3.13
N GLU A 130 -17.51 16.71 3.22
CA GLU A 130 -18.77 15.98 3.22
C GLU A 130 -18.65 14.65 3.97
N VAL A 131 -19.66 14.31 4.76
CA VAL A 131 -19.77 13.00 5.41
C VAL A 131 -20.81 12.19 4.65
N ILE A 132 -20.39 11.09 4.03
CA ILE A 132 -21.28 10.19 3.28
C ILE A 132 -21.83 9.14 4.22
N ARG A 133 -20.95 8.56 5.05
CA ARG A 133 -21.29 7.57 6.07
C ARG A 133 -20.43 7.78 7.31
N ALA A 134 -21.02 7.62 8.48
CA ALA A 134 -20.30 7.68 9.75
C ALA A 134 -20.96 6.79 10.80
N ASN A 135 -20.17 5.93 11.45
CA ASN A 135 -20.63 5.10 12.57
C ASN A 135 -20.72 5.87 13.90
N THR A 136 -20.06 7.03 14.01
CA THR A 136 -20.10 7.90 15.19
C THR A 136 -20.12 9.37 14.77
N ALA A 137 -20.31 10.30 15.71
CA ALA A 137 -20.39 11.73 15.40
C ALA A 137 -19.13 12.22 14.64
N MET A 138 -19.34 12.67 13.41
CA MET A 138 -18.36 13.30 12.53
C MET A 138 -19.12 14.33 11.67
N SER A 139 -18.57 15.52 11.51
CA SER A 139 -19.23 16.61 10.79
C SER A 139 -18.35 17.17 9.69
N ALA A 140 -19.00 17.69 8.63
CA ALA A 140 -18.33 18.53 7.66
C ALA A 140 -17.72 19.78 8.36
N GLY A 141 -16.57 20.23 7.88
CA GLY A 141 -15.75 21.27 8.48
C GLY A 141 -14.75 20.77 9.53
N SER A 142 -14.93 19.55 10.06
CA SER A 142 -13.98 18.97 11.02
C SER A 142 -12.63 18.68 10.38
N GLN A 143 -11.57 18.85 11.16
CA GLN A 143 -10.22 18.45 10.76
C GLN A 143 -9.90 17.06 11.30
N ILE A 144 -9.25 16.24 10.47
CA ILE A 144 -8.80 14.90 10.84
C ILE A 144 -7.34 14.70 10.50
N THR A 145 -6.68 13.84 11.26
CA THR A 145 -5.32 13.39 10.97
C THR A 145 -5.34 11.94 10.50
N LEU A 146 -4.76 11.70 9.32
CA LEU A 146 -4.47 10.35 8.83
C LEU A 146 -3.01 10.02 9.04
N VAL A 147 -2.74 8.81 9.55
CA VAL A 147 -1.38 8.29 9.66
C VAL A 147 -1.24 7.05 8.78
N GLN A 148 -0.21 7.02 7.94
CA GLN A 148 0.07 5.88 7.08
C GLN A 148 1.55 5.53 7.01
N LEU A 149 1.83 4.26 6.75
CA LEU A 149 3.16 3.75 6.49
C LEU A 149 3.57 4.10 5.05
N GLY A 150 4.74 4.72 4.89
CA GLY A 150 5.31 5.15 3.63
C GLY A 150 5.64 6.63 3.63
N GLY A 151 6.29 7.11 2.56
CA GLY A 151 6.63 8.52 2.38
C GLY A 151 8.09 8.74 1.99
N GLU A 152 8.50 10.01 2.02
CA GLU A 152 9.85 10.44 1.67
C GLU A 152 10.38 11.39 2.75
N VAL A 153 11.60 11.13 3.23
CA VAL A 153 12.31 12.00 4.17
C VAL A 153 13.72 12.26 3.67
N ARG A 154 14.30 13.41 4.06
CA ARG A 154 15.71 13.71 3.83
C ARG A 154 16.45 13.69 5.15
N GLU A 155 17.44 12.81 5.29
CA GLU A 155 18.28 12.70 6.47
C GLU A 155 19.74 12.95 6.06
N HIS A 156 20.40 13.95 6.66
CA HIS A 156 21.80 14.32 6.35
C HIS A 156 22.09 14.52 4.85
N GLY A 157 21.13 15.06 4.10
CA GLY A 157 21.25 15.26 2.65
C GLY A 157 20.93 14.02 1.79
N VAL A 158 20.67 12.87 2.40
CA VAL A 158 20.26 11.64 1.70
C VAL A 158 18.73 11.54 1.70
N ARG A 159 18.15 11.27 0.53
CA ARG A 159 16.72 10.98 0.37
C ARG A 159 16.45 9.52 0.71
N LEU A 160 15.61 9.29 1.71
CA LEU A 160 15.07 7.98 2.05
C LEU A 160 13.61 7.93 1.62
N GLU A 161 13.23 6.90 0.88
CA GLU A 161 11.87 6.73 0.38
C GLU A 161 11.38 5.33 0.70
N MET A 162 10.18 5.24 1.28
CA MET A 162 9.51 3.97 1.51
C MET A 162 8.21 3.97 0.73
N ARG A 163 8.19 3.21 -0.36
CA ARG A 163 7.00 3.05 -1.21
C ARG A 163 6.10 1.97 -0.64
N ASN A 164 4.83 2.29 -0.52
CA ASN A 164 3.78 1.30 -0.31
C ASN A 164 2.87 1.34 -1.54
N ALA A 165 3.09 0.41 -2.48
CA ALA A 165 2.36 0.37 -3.75
C ALA A 165 0.84 0.24 -3.59
N SER A 166 0.37 -0.20 -2.41
CA SER A 166 -1.05 -0.34 -2.11
C SER A 166 -1.68 0.91 -1.46
N ARG A 167 -0.95 2.02 -1.30
CA ARG A 167 -1.46 3.22 -0.63
C ARG A 167 -1.32 4.46 -1.49
N ILE A 168 -2.35 5.30 -1.47
CA ILE A 168 -2.34 6.60 -2.13
C ILE A 168 -1.39 7.55 -1.43
N VAL A 169 -0.62 8.29 -2.23
CA VAL A 169 0.16 9.44 -1.75
C VAL A 169 -0.76 10.65 -1.72
N PHE A 170 -1.05 11.16 -0.53
CA PHE A 170 -1.88 12.35 -0.37
C PHE A 170 -1.12 13.61 -0.72
N ARG A 171 -1.58 14.31 -1.75
CA ARG A 171 -1.04 15.57 -2.22
C ARG A 171 -1.75 16.73 -1.53
N PRO A 172 -1.03 17.76 -1.06
CA PRO A 172 -1.65 18.95 -0.48
C PRO A 172 -2.66 19.59 -1.44
N LYS A 173 -3.74 20.13 -0.90
CA LYS A 173 -4.84 20.82 -1.60
C LYS A 173 -5.69 19.96 -2.54
N GLN A 174 -5.41 18.66 -2.63
CA GLN A 174 -6.18 17.73 -3.45
C GLN A 174 -7.39 17.18 -2.66
N GLU A 175 -8.48 16.87 -3.37
CA GLU A 175 -9.66 16.23 -2.80
C GLU A 175 -9.60 14.71 -2.90
N TYR A 176 -10.20 14.05 -1.91
CA TYR A 176 -10.22 12.60 -1.80
C TYR A 176 -11.57 12.12 -1.29
N LEU A 177 -11.97 10.93 -1.74
CA LEU A 177 -12.96 10.10 -1.09
C LEU A 177 -12.23 9.12 -0.17
N LEU A 178 -12.36 9.34 1.13
CA LEU A 178 -11.63 8.59 2.14
C LEU A 178 -12.54 7.54 2.78
N PHE A 179 -12.04 6.31 2.83
CA PHE A 179 -12.62 5.20 3.60
C PHE A 179 -11.75 5.06 4.84
N LEU A 180 -12.31 5.31 6.02
CA LEU A 180 -11.53 5.54 7.24
C LEU A 180 -11.93 4.56 8.34
N ASN A 181 -10.92 4.03 9.02
CA ASN A 181 -11.08 3.31 10.28
C ASN A 181 -10.55 4.16 11.42
N ARG A 182 -11.29 4.20 12.52
CA ARG A 182 -10.83 4.87 13.74
C ARG A 182 -9.72 4.04 14.37
N SER A 183 -8.65 4.69 14.80
CA SER A 183 -7.68 4.02 15.65
C SER A 183 -8.32 3.69 17.00
N ARG A 184 -8.36 2.40 17.36
CA ARG A 184 -8.80 1.97 18.71
C ARG A 184 -7.77 2.33 19.80
N MET A 185 -6.53 2.64 19.41
CA MET A 185 -5.39 2.81 20.32
C MET A 185 -4.90 4.26 20.45
N ALA A 186 -5.34 5.18 19.59
CA ALA A 186 -4.91 6.58 19.64
C ALA A 186 -5.94 7.47 20.34
N SER A 187 -5.45 8.53 21.00
CA SER A 187 -6.30 9.65 21.42
C SER A 187 -7.09 10.18 20.22
N SER A 188 -8.26 10.78 20.50
CA SER A 188 -9.28 11.19 19.53
C SER A 188 -8.70 11.84 18.26
N ASP A 189 -9.35 11.56 17.13
CA ASP A 189 -9.14 12.19 15.81
C ASP A 189 -7.99 11.65 14.94
N ASN A 190 -7.39 10.52 15.31
CA ASN A 190 -6.47 9.78 14.46
C ASN A 190 -7.18 8.63 13.73
N PHE A 191 -7.08 8.64 12.40
CA PHE A 191 -7.69 7.64 11.53
C PHE A 191 -6.64 6.96 10.65
N TYR A 192 -6.96 5.73 10.23
CA TYR A 192 -6.19 5.01 9.23
C TYR A 192 -6.98 4.98 7.93
N PRO A 193 -6.39 5.42 6.80
CA PRO A 193 -7.01 5.25 5.51
C PRO A 193 -7.03 3.77 5.16
N ASP A 194 -8.20 3.30 4.75
CA ASP A 194 -8.30 2.04 4.05
C ASP A 194 -7.64 2.16 2.66
N LYS A 195 -7.21 1.02 2.11
CA LYS A 195 -6.57 0.93 0.78
C LYS A 195 -7.49 1.42 -0.35
N LEU A 196 -8.77 1.56 -0.05
CA LEU A 196 -9.81 1.99 -0.98
C LEU A 196 -9.95 3.50 -1.12
N SER A 197 -9.26 4.31 -0.31
CA SER A 197 -9.34 5.77 -0.46
C SER A 197 -9.02 6.16 -1.91
N LEU A 198 -9.73 7.12 -2.48
CA LEU A 198 -9.67 7.50 -3.89
C LEU A 198 -9.35 8.98 -4.03
N GLU A 199 -8.54 9.32 -5.03
CA GLU A 199 -8.31 10.72 -5.41
C GLU A 199 -9.48 11.24 -6.25
N LEU A 200 -9.91 12.46 -5.98
CA LEU A 200 -10.95 13.13 -6.74
C LEU A 200 -10.33 14.27 -7.56
N LEU A 201 -10.58 14.31 -8.86
CA LEU A 201 -10.14 15.38 -9.74
C LEU A 201 -11.33 15.89 -10.55
N ASN A 202 -11.67 17.18 -10.40
CA ASN A 202 -12.80 17.81 -11.08
C ASN A 202 -14.13 17.05 -10.88
N GLY A 203 -14.35 16.53 -9.67
CA GLY A 203 -15.54 15.73 -9.34
C GLY A 203 -15.56 14.33 -9.94
N GLN A 204 -14.46 13.86 -10.54
CA GLN A 204 -14.30 12.50 -11.03
C GLN A 204 -13.41 11.69 -10.09
N VAL A 205 -13.73 10.41 -9.97
CA VAL A 205 -12.94 9.45 -9.20
C VAL A 205 -11.76 8.99 -10.05
N LEU A 206 -10.54 9.27 -9.60
CA LEU A 206 -9.33 8.75 -10.24
C LEU A 206 -9.03 7.34 -9.71
N ARG A 207 -8.94 6.39 -10.65
CA ARG A 207 -8.62 5.00 -10.34
C ARG A 207 -7.14 4.86 -9.99
N HIS A 208 -6.83 4.72 -8.71
CA HIS A 208 -5.46 4.40 -8.25
C HIS A 208 -5.20 2.90 -8.14
N SER A 209 -6.23 2.07 -8.16
CA SER A 209 -6.11 0.64 -7.86
C SER A 209 -7.17 -0.21 -8.56
N GLY A 210 -6.77 -1.37 -9.06
CA GLY A 210 -7.61 -2.29 -9.85
C GLY A 210 -8.77 -2.95 -9.08
N TRP A 211 -8.93 -2.67 -7.78
CA TRP A 211 -9.98 -3.29 -6.96
C TRP A 211 -11.38 -2.75 -7.26
N LEU A 212 -11.51 -1.48 -7.67
CA LEU A 212 -12.79 -0.98 -8.16
C LEU A 212 -13.11 -1.80 -9.41
N PRO A 213 -14.23 -2.54 -9.41
CA PRO A 213 -14.68 -3.24 -10.60
C PRO A 213 -14.62 -2.29 -11.79
N ALA A 214 -14.26 -2.81 -12.97
CA ALA A 214 -14.19 -1.97 -14.18
C ALA A 214 -15.49 -1.18 -14.41
N ALA A 215 -16.62 -1.74 -13.98
CA ALA A 215 -17.93 -1.09 -13.95
C ALA A 215 -17.94 0.27 -13.22
N TYR A 216 -17.04 0.52 -12.27
CA TYR A 216 -16.94 1.77 -11.49
C TYR A 216 -15.69 2.61 -11.83
N SER A 217 -14.98 2.29 -12.92
CA SER A 217 -13.66 2.88 -13.22
C SER A 217 -13.66 4.31 -13.77
N VAL A 218 -14.83 4.88 -14.13
CA VAL A 218 -14.99 6.26 -14.64
C VAL A 218 -16.26 6.89 -14.05
N PHE A 219 -16.35 6.97 -12.72
CA PHE A 219 -17.53 7.54 -12.06
C PHE A 219 -17.33 9.02 -11.74
N ARG A 220 -18.39 9.80 -11.98
CA ARG A 220 -18.56 11.07 -11.29
C ARG A 220 -18.78 10.77 -9.81
N TYR A 221 -18.23 11.60 -8.95
CA TYR A 221 -18.39 11.51 -7.51
C TYR A 221 -19.88 11.47 -7.11
N SER A 222 -20.74 12.22 -7.79
CA SER A 222 -22.20 12.23 -7.57
C SER A 222 -22.82 10.84 -7.69
N ASP A 223 -22.38 10.07 -8.68
CA ASP A 223 -22.98 8.79 -9.03
C ASP A 223 -22.53 7.73 -8.03
N LEU A 224 -21.23 7.76 -7.66
CA LEU A 224 -20.71 6.91 -6.60
C LEU A 224 -21.38 7.22 -5.26
N LYS A 225 -21.53 8.50 -4.90
CA LYS A 225 -22.24 8.90 -3.68
C LYS A 225 -23.68 8.38 -3.67
N THR A 226 -24.40 8.54 -4.78
CA THR A 226 -25.79 8.06 -4.90
C THR A 226 -25.86 6.54 -4.70
N GLU A 227 -24.92 5.81 -5.30
CA GLU A 227 -24.83 4.36 -5.16
C GLU A 227 -24.50 3.93 -3.72
N LEU A 228 -23.56 4.62 -3.07
CA LEU A 228 -23.21 4.37 -1.66
C LEU A 228 -24.42 4.57 -0.74
N GLN A 229 -25.18 5.64 -0.95
CA GLN A 229 -26.38 5.94 -0.18
C GLN A 229 -27.51 4.93 -0.45
N ARG A 230 -27.69 4.51 -1.71
CA ARG A 230 -28.65 3.47 -2.09
C ARG A 230 -28.31 2.15 -1.39
N LEU A 231 -27.03 1.76 -1.42
CA LEU A 231 -26.54 0.53 -0.78
C LEU A 231 -26.81 0.53 0.72
N GLU A 232 -26.53 1.63 1.41
CA GLU A 232 -26.76 1.74 2.85
C GLU A 232 -28.24 1.69 3.22
N GLN A 233 -29.14 2.20 2.36
CA GLN A 233 -30.58 2.14 2.56
C GLN A 233 -31.15 0.72 2.37
N LEU A 234 -30.67 0.00 1.35
CA LEU A 234 -31.13 -1.36 1.04
C LEU A 234 -30.51 -2.41 1.95
N HIS A 235 -29.24 -2.22 2.30
CA HIS A 235 -28.46 -3.12 3.11
C HIS A 235 -27.75 -2.32 4.21
N PRO A 236 -28.41 -2.09 5.37
CA PRO A 236 -27.77 -1.43 6.50
C PRO A 236 -26.55 -2.24 6.98
N CYS A 237 -25.46 -1.54 7.28
CA CYS A 237 -24.24 -2.21 7.75
C CYS A 237 -24.46 -2.85 9.14
N PRO A 238 -23.99 -4.09 9.37
CA PRO A 238 -24.15 -4.76 10.65
C PRO A 238 -23.42 -4.00 11.76
N GLY A 239 -24.08 -3.80 12.90
CA GLY A 239 -23.52 -3.15 14.08
C GLY A 239 -23.94 -1.69 14.32
N GLN A 240 -24.79 -1.10 13.47
CA GLN A 240 -25.35 0.23 13.72
C GLN A 240 -26.54 0.23 14.71
N ASP A 241 -27.20 -0.91 14.93
CA ASP A 241 -28.40 -1.00 15.79
C ASP A 241 -28.11 -1.04 17.31
N GLY A 242 -26.84 -1.18 17.70
CA GLY A 242 -26.43 -1.26 19.11
C GLY A 242 -26.45 0.07 19.87
N GLN A 243 -26.70 1.21 19.20
CA GLN A 243 -26.81 2.54 19.82
C GLN A 243 -28.25 3.06 19.84
N LYS A 244 -29.25 2.19 20.00
CA LYS A 244 -30.58 2.63 20.45
C LYS A 244 -30.48 3.18 21.87
N LYS A 245 -30.41 4.52 21.95
CA LYS A 245 -30.63 5.41 23.10
C LYS A 245 -31.13 4.69 24.37
N THR A 246 -30.24 4.51 25.33
CA THR A 246 -30.58 4.54 26.76
C THR A 246 -30.50 5.96 27.27
#